data_AF-A0A453IH71-F1
#
_entry.id   AF-A0A453IH71-F1
#
_cell.length_a   1.000
_cell.length_b   1.000
_cell.length_c   1.000
_cell.angle_alpha   90.00
_cell.angle_beta   90.00
_cell.angle_gamma   90.00
#
_symmetry.space_group_name_H-M   'P 1'
#
loop_
_entity.id
_entity.type
_entity.pdbx_description
1 polymer ?
#
loop_
_entity_poly.entity_id
_entity_poly.type
_entity_poly.pdbx_seq_one_letter_code
_entity_poly.pdbx_strand_id
1 'polypeptide(L)'
;MQRFTEKVVATMKGAGLYASQGGPIILSQIENEYGNIDASYGAPGKSYIRWAAGMAVALDTGVPWVMCQQADTPAPLINTCNGFYCDQFTPSLSSRPKLWTENWSGWFLSFGGAVPYRPTEDLAFAVARFYQRGGTLQNYYMYHGGTNFGRSSGGPFISTSYDYDAPIDEYGLVRQPKWGHLRDVHKAIKMCEPALIATDPSYMSLGQNAEAHVYKAGSLCAAFLANIDNQSDKTVTFNGKAYKLPAWSVSILPDCKNVVLNTAQINSQVASTQMRNLGFSTQASDGSSVEAELASSTWSYAVEPVGITKENAMTKPGLMEQINTTADASDFLWYST
;
A
#
# COMPACT_ATOMS: atom_id res chain seq x y z
N MET A 1 1.09 13.04 -20.99
CA MET A 1 1.21 13.35 -19.55
C MET A 1 0.56 14.68 -19.19
N GLN A 2 1.18 15.84 -19.46
CA GLN A 2 0.68 17.16 -19.00
C GLN A 2 -0.82 17.39 -19.20
N ARG A 3 -1.34 17.24 -20.43
CA ARG A 3 -2.77 17.43 -20.73
C ARG A 3 -3.72 16.61 -19.83
N PHE A 4 -3.33 15.38 -19.51
CA PHE A 4 -4.13 14.51 -18.65
C PHE A 4 -4.03 14.95 -17.19
N THR A 5 -2.82 15.23 -16.71
CA THR A 5 -2.60 15.77 -15.35
C THR A 5 -3.36 17.07 -15.14
N GLU A 6 -3.29 18.02 -16.07
CA GLU A 6 -4.05 19.27 -16.06
C GLU A 6 -5.56 19.01 -16.01
N LYS A 7 -6.07 18.08 -16.83
CA LYS A 7 -7.49 17.71 -16.82
C LYS A 7 -7.93 17.16 -15.47
N VAL A 8 -7.16 16.25 -14.87
CA VAL A 8 -7.46 15.69 -13.54
C VAL A 8 -7.45 16.79 -12.49
N VAL A 9 -6.39 17.60 -12.41
CA VAL A 9 -6.29 18.69 -11.43
C VAL A 9 -7.41 19.71 -11.61
N ALA A 10 -7.73 20.11 -12.84
CA ALA A 10 -8.84 21.02 -13.12
C ALA A 10 -10.18 20.44 -12.67
N THR A 11 -10.39 19.13 -12.86
CA THR A 11 -11.61 18.43 -12.42
C THR A 11 -11.70 18.43 -10.90
N MET A 12 -10.61 18.09 -10.19
CA MET A 12 -10.57 18.09 -8.72
C MET A 12 -10.75 19.50 -8.15
N LYS A 13 -10.11 20.52 -8.74
CA LYS A 13 -10.26 21.93 -8.37
C LYS A 13 -11.68 22.44 -8.57
N GLY A 14 -12.28 22.14 -9.72
CA GLY A 14 -13.65 22.54 -10.05
C GLY A 14 -14.68 21.94 -9.08
N ALA A 15 -14.39 20.76 -8.52
CA ALA A 15 -15.20 20.12 -7.50
C ALA A 15 -14.82 20.52 -6.05
N GLY A 16 -13.85 21.42 -5.86
CA GLY A 16 -13.42 21.87 -4.53
C GLY A 16 -12.76 20.79 -3.67
N LEU A 17 -12.11 19.80 -4.28
CA LEU A 17 -11.65 18.60 -3.56
C LEU A 17 -10.26 18.74 -2.92
N TYR A 18 -9.51 19.80 -3.20
CA TYR A 18 -8.24 20.05 -2.50
C TYR A 18 -8.46 20.60 -1.10
N ALA A 19 -7.61 20.21 -0.14
CA ALA A 19 -7.68 20.71 1.23
C ALA A 19 -7.53 22.23 1.33
N SER A 20 -6.79 22.84 0.40
CA SER A 20 -6.72 24.31 0.21
C SER A 20 -8.06 24.96 -0.12
N GLN A 21 -9.04 24.17 -0.60
CA GLN A 21 -10.41 24.57 -0.90
C GLN A 21 -11.43 24.01 0.12
N GLY A 22 -10.97 23.34 1.19
CA GLY A 22 -11.81 22.66 2.17
C GLY A 22 -12.17 21.20 1.85
N GLY A 23 -11.60 20.64 0.78
CA GLY A 23 -11.81 19.24 0.38
C GLY A 23 -10.85 18.23 1.01
N PRO A 24 -10.95 16.93 0.66
CA PRO A 24 -10.19 15.85 1.29
C PRO A 24 -8.77 15.63 0.74
N ILE A 25 -8.40 16.17 -0.42
CA ILE A 25 -7.10 15.88 -1.05
C ILE A 25 -6.00 16.71 -0.36
N ILE A 26 -5.14 16.04 0.41
CA ILE A 26 -4.04 16.67 1.18
C ILE A 26 -2.66 16.52 0.53
N LEU A 27 -2.53 15.67 -0.49
CA LEU A 27 -1.27 15.28 -1.11
C LEU A 27 -1.54 14.84 -2.55
N SER A 28 -0.61 15.11 -3.46
CA SER A 28 -0.67 14.62 -4.85
C SER A 28 0.67 14.04 -5.26
N GLN A 29 0.68 13.01 -6.10
CA GLN A 29 1.91 12.42 -6.62
C GLN A 29 2.01 12.70 -8.12
N ILE A 30 3.21 13.10 -8.57
CA ILE A 30 3.55 13.13 -10.00
C ILE A 30 4.63 12.08 -10.25
N GLU A 31 4.50 11.35 -11.37
CA GLU A 31 5.29 10.16 -11.65
C GLU A 31 5.12 9.02 -10.62
N ASN A 32 5.70 7.86 -10.91
CA ASN A 32 5.73 6.73 -9.98
C ASN A 32 7.04 5.95 -10.12
N GLU A 33 7.84 5.94 -9.05
CA GLU A 33 9.09 5.20 -8.95
C GLU A 33 10.10 5.41 -10.08
N TYR A 34 10.05 6.57 -10.75
CA TYR A 34 10.93 6.85 -11.89
C TYR A 34 12.42 6.80 -11.52
N GLY A 35 12.77 7.12 -10.27
CA GLY A 35 14.14 7.02 -9.78
C GLY A 35 14.72 5.60 -9.80
N ASN A 36 13.88 4.56 -9.87
CA ASN A 36 14.33 3.18 -10.06
C ASN A 36 14.85 2.92 -11.49
N ILE A 37 14.46 3.74 -12.47
CA ILE A 37 14.81 3.55 -13.90
C ILE A 37 15.59 4.72 -14.49
N ASP A 38 15.66 5.87 -13.82
CA ASP A 38 16.17 7.11 -14.40
C ASP A 38 17.63 7.05 -14.86
N ALA A 39 18.44 6.21 -14.22
CA ALA A 39 19.85 6.00 -14.56
C ALA A 39 20.01 5.52 -16.00
N SER A 40 19.10 4.67 -16.49
CA SER A 40 19.10 4.16 -17.87
C SER A 40 18.83 5.25 -18.91
N TYR A 41 18.25 6.38 -18.50
CA TYR A 41 17.93 7.51 -19.36
C TYR A 41 18.91 8.68 -19.23
N GLY A 42 19.84 8.65 -18.26
CA GLY A 42 20.88 9.67 -18.08
C GLY A 42 20.34 11.11 -18.02
N ALA A 43 21.01 12.03 -18.71
CA ALA A 43 20.66 13.45 -18.70
C ALA A 43 19.23 13.77 -19.22
N PRO A 44 18.72 13.08 -20.26
CA PRO A 44 17.30 13.16 -20.63
C PRO A 44 16.34 12.83 -19.48
N GLY A 45 16.58 11.76 -18.72
CA GLY A 45 15.74 11.39 -17.57
C GLY A 45 15.72 12.46 -16.48
N LYS A 46 16.89 13.07 -16.19
CA LYS A 46 16.98 14.19 -15.24
C LYS A 46 16.25 15.43 -15.74
N SER A 47 16.29 15.71 -17.04
CA SER A 47 15.56 16.83 -17.64
C SER A 47 14.05 16.59 -17.57
N TYR A 48 13.62 15.36 -17.82
CA TYR A 48 12.23 14.94 -17.70
C TYR A 48 11.68 15.11 -16.28
N ILE A 49 12.40 14.65 -15.25
CA ILE A 49 11.93 14.78 -13.86
C ILE A 49 11.82 16.24 -13.42
N ARG A 50 12.77 17.10 -13.81
CA ARG A 50 12.66 18.54 -13.56
C ARG A 50 11.44 19.15 -14.25
N TRP A 51 11.18 18.76 -15.49
CA TRP A 51 10.00 19.20 -16.23
C TRP A 51 8.70 18.71 -15.57
N ALA A 52 8.61 17.43 -15.18
CA ALA A 52 7.42 16.85 -14.56
C ALA A 52 7.11 17.51 -13.20
N ALA A 53 8.14 17.73 -12.38
CA ALA A 53 8.03 18.45 -11.12
C ALA A 53 7.58 19.90 -11.32
N GLY A 54 8.21 20.63 -12.26
CA GLY A 54 7.84 22.01 -12.57
C GLY A 54 6.42 22.14 -13.09
N MET A 55 5.99 21.22 -13.97
CA MET A 55 4.62 21.14 -14.47
C MET A 55 3.63 20.92 -13.33
N ALA A 56 3.86 19.94 -12.45
CA ALA A 56 2.97 19.65 -11.32
C ALA A 56 2.82 20.83 -10.35
N VAL A 57 3.93 21.51 -10.02
CA VAL A 57 3.92 22.69 -9.13
C VAL A 57 3.15 23.85 -9.76
N ALA A 58 3.32 24.07 -11.07
CA ALA A 58 2.62 25.13 -11.80
C ALA A 58 1.09 24.94 -11.84
N LEU A 59 0.59 23.74 -11.56
CA LEU A 59 -0.86 23.49 -11.45
C LEU A 59 -1.48 24.09 -10.18
N ASP A 60 -0.68 24.58 -9.23
CA ASP A 60 -1.09 25.38 -8.06
C ASP A 60 -2.25 24.75 -7.27
N THR A 61 -2.11 23.47 -6.90
CA THR A 61 -3.14 22.73 -6.16
C THR A 61 -3.37 23.25 -4.74
N GLY A 62 -2.44 24.05 -4.21
CA GLY A 62 -2.44 24.53 -2.82
C GLY A 62 -2.12 23.43 -1.79
N VAL A 63 -1.73 22.24 -2.22
CA VAL A 63 -1.29 21.12 -1.36
C VAL A 63 0.05 20.56 -1.84
N PRO A 64 0.83 19.88 -0.99
CA PRO A 64 2.12 19.34 -1.38
C PRO A 64 2.07 18.30 -2.50
N TRP A 65 3.16 18.24 -3.27
CA TRP A 65 3.41 17.21 -4.27
C TRP A 65 4.54 16.27 -3.80
N VAL A 66 4.39 14.98 -4.11
CA VAL A 66 5.38 13.93 -3.82
C VAL A 66 5.86 13.21 -5.08
N MET A 67 7.02 12.57 -4.96
CA MET A 67 7.52 11.56 -5.89
C MET A 67 8.07 10.38 -5.09
N CYS A 68 7.51 9.19 -5.29
CA CYS A 68 8.00 7.97 -4.63
C CYS A 68 9.26 7.43 -5.31
N GLN A 69 10.17 6.87 -4.51
CA GLN A 69 11.47 6.31 -4.94
C GLN A 69 12.29 7.26 -5.84
N GLN A 70 12.22 8.57 -5.59
CA GLN A 70 12.96 9.58 -6.34
C GLN A 70 13.96 10.29 -5.42
N ALA A 71 15.23 9.88 -5.42
CA ALA A 71 16.21 10.43 -4.49
C ALA A 71 16.51 11.92 -4.74
N ASP A 72 16.53 12.34 -6.00
CA ASP A 72 16.85 13.70 -6.45
C ASP A 72 15.61 14.54 -6.79
N THR A 73 14.54 14.39 -6.01
CA THR A 73 13.29 15.14 -6.19
C THR A 73 13.51 16.67 -6.15
N PRO A 74 13.16 17.40 -7.24
CA PRO A 74 13.25 18.85 -7.29
C PRO A 74 12.38 19.53 -6.22
N ALA A 75 12.86 20.63 -5.64
CA ALA A 75 12.03 21.44 -4.76
C ALA A 75 10.84 22.05 -5.51
N PRO A 76 9.67 22.22 -4.87
CA PRO A 76 9.33 21.93 -3.46
C PRO A 76 8.82 20.50 -3.19
N LEU A 77 8.87 19.58 -4.16
CA LEU A 77 8.29 18.24 -4.00
C LEU A 77 9.01 17.45 -2.89
N ILE A 78 8.31 16.50 -2.27
CA ILE A 78 8.83 15.63 -1.21
C ILE A 78 9.10 14.24 -1.78
N ASN A 79 10.32 13.73 -1.59
CA ASN A 79 10.61 12.34 -1.93
C ASN A 79 10.06 11.40 -0.86
N THR A 80 9.52 10.27 -1.29
CA THR A 80 8.89 9.28 -0.39
C THR A 80 9.45 7.88 -0.63
N CYS A 81 9.19 6.99 0.33
CA CYS A 81 9.63 5.60 0.28
C CYS A 81 8.47 4.65 -0.01
N ASN A 82 8.77 3.57 -0.73
CA ASN A 82 7.91 2.41 -0.94
C ASN A 82 8.67 1.16 -0.48
N GLY A 83 7.96 0.15 0.00
CA GLY A 83 8.60 -1.10 0.42
C GLY A 83 7.85 -1.85 1.50
N PHE A 84 8.42 -2.99 1.92
CA PHE A 84 8.01 -3.66 3.17
C PHE A 84 8.47 -2.88 4.41
N TYR A 85 9.56 -2.12 4.30
CA TYR A 85 10.21 -1.38 5.38
C TYR A 85 10.74 -0.04 4.86
N CYS A 86 10.37 1.05 5.53
CA CYS A 86 10.88 2.40 5.26
C CYS A 86 11.36 3.11 6.55
N ASP A 87 11.60 2.37 7.63
CA ASP A 87 12.08 2.92 8.91
C ASP A 87 13.50 3.51 8.80
N GLN A 88 14.33 3.03 7.86
CA GLN A 88 15.66 3.58 7.56
C GLN A 88 15.66 4.68 6.49
N PHE A 89 14.55 4.88 5.78
CA PHE A 89 14.48 5.94 4.77
C PHE A 89 14.69 7.31 5.41
N THR A 90 15.46 8.16 4.72
CA THR A 90 15.69 9.55 5.12
C THR A 90 15.29 10.45 3.95
N PRO A 91 14.45 11.47 4.17
CA PRO A 91 14.14 12.46 3.15
C PRO A 91 15.41 13.13 2.64
N SER A 92 15.39 13.57 1.38
CA SER A 92 16.52 14.21 0.71
C SER A 92 16.96 15.53 1.36
N LEU A 93 16.09 16.16 2.15
CA LEU A 93 16.39 17.35 2.96
C LEU A 93 15.80 17.15 4.36
N SER A 94 16.53 17.57 5.40
CA SER A 94 16.07 17.46 6.80
C SER A 94 14.80 18.25 7.10
N SER A 95 14.49 19.28 6.30
CA SER A 95 13.26 20.06 6.40
C SER A 95 12.04 19.39 5.75
N ARG A 96 12.22 18.27 5.03
CA ARG A 96 11.12 17.53 4.42
C ARG A 96 10.62 16.44 5.38
N PRO A 97 9.31 16.22 5.48
CA PRO A 97 8.78 15.17 6.33
C PRO A 97 9.12 13.78 5.76
N LYS A 98 9.24 12.80 6.65
CA LYS A 98 9.45 11.39 6.29
C LYS A 98 8.11 10.71 6.00
N LEU A 99 7.88 10.40 4.73
CA LEU A 99 6.63 9.82 4.22
C LEU A 99 6.87 8.44 3.59
N TRP A 100 5.97 7.50 3.88
CA TRP A 100 5.94 6.15 3.33
C TRP A 100 4.65 5.95 2.53
N THR A 101 4.76 6.07 1.21
CA THR A 101 3.62 6.08 0.28
C THR A 101 3.08 4.68 -0.01
N GLU A 102 3.93 3.64 0.06
CA GLU A 102 3.49 2.26 -0.12
C GLU A 102 4.13 1.32 0.90
N ASN A 103 3.42 1.05 1.99
CA ASN A 103 3.72 -0.05 2.89
C ASN A 103 3.04 -1.32 2.38
N TRP A 104 3.83 -2.21 1.77
CA TRP A 104 3.29 -3.37 1.09
C TRP A 104 2.65 -4.36 2.06
N SER A 105 1.32 -4.45 2.09
CA SER A 105 0.58 -5.30 3.04
C SER A 105 0.70 -6.80 2.77
N GLY A 106 1.24 -7.14 1.60
CA GLY A 106 1.44 -8.46 1.03
C GLY A 106 2.10 -8.28 -0.35
N TRP A 107 1.58 -8.96 -1.38
CA TRP A 107 2.05 -8.83 -2.76
C TRP A 107 0.91 -9.08 -3.75
N PHE A 108 1.09 -8.71 -5.02
CA PHE A 108 0.13 -9.09 -6.06
C PHE A 108 0.20 -10.59 -6.37
N LEU A 109 -0.91 -11.19 -6.76
CA LEU A 109 -0.96 -12.58 -7.24
C LEU A 109 -0.77 -12.61 -8.76
N SER A 110 0.17 -13.40 -9.24
CA SER A 110 0.32 -13.72 -10.67
C SER A 110 -0.41 -15.00 -11.04
N PHE A 111 -0.89 -15.13 -12.28
CA PHE A 111 -1.35 -16.41 -12.81
C PHE A 111 -0.21 -17.45 -12.74
N GLY A 112 -0.49 -18.59 -12.10
CA GLY A 112 0.51 -19.64 -11.83
C GLY A 112 1.41 -19.39 -10.61
N GLY A 113 1.25 -18.25 -9.92
CA GLY A 113 1.99 -17.92 -8.70
C GLY A 113 1.38 -18.50 -7.42
N ALA A 114 2.16 -18.50 -6.34
CA ALA A 114 1.67 -18.80 -5.00
C ALA A 114 0.89 -17.62 -4.43
N VAL A 115 -0.10 -17.90 -3.56
CA VAL A 115 -0.88 -16.87 -2.86
C VAL A 115 0.05 -16.08 -1.93
N PRO A 116 0.19 -14.76 -2.11
CA PRO A 116 1.03 -13.93 -1.26
C PRO A 116 0.53 -13.88 0.18
N TYR A 117 1.46 -13.79 1.12
CA TYR A 117 1.15 -13.63 2.54
C TYR A 117 2.22 -12.78 3.24
N ARG A 118 1.79 -11.82 4.05
CA ARG A 118 2.66 -11.06 4.97
C ARG A 118 2.07 -11.15 6.39
N PRO A 119 2.85 -11.64 7.38
CA PRO A 119 2.39 -11.73 8.76
C PRO A 119 1.87 -10.41 9.32
N THR A 120 0.86 -10.50 10.18
CA THR A 120 0.22 -9.33 10.81
C THR A 120 1.19 -8.60 11.73
N GLU A 121 1.98 -9.37 12.48
CA GLU A 121 2.99 -8.92 13.43
C GLU A 121 4.12 -8.18 12.72
N ASP A 122 4.55 -8.69 11.56
CA ASP A 122 5.59 -8.09 10.72
C ASP A 122 5.15 -6.72 10.18
N LEU A 123 3.93 -6.66 9.63
CA LEU A 123 3.35 -5.42 9.12
C LEU A 123 3.16 -4.38 10.25
N ALA A 124 2.69 -4.82 11.43
CA ALA A 124 2.58 -3.97 12.62
C ALA A 124 3.94 -3.47 13.12
N PHE A 125 4.96 -4.35 13.14
CA PHE A 125 6.33 -4.02 13.49
C PHE A 125 6.89 -2.94 12.55
N ALA A 126 6.73 -3.12 11.23
CA ALA A 126 7.24 -2.16 10.25
C ALA A 126 6.59 -0.77 10.41
N VAL A 127 5.27 -0.72 10.67
CA VAL A 127 4.55 0.54 10.95
C VAL A 127 5.05 1.19 12.23
N ALA A 128 5.11 0.45 13.34
CA ALA A 128 5.56 0.99 14.62
C ALA A 128 7.02 1.47 14.55
N ARG A 129 7.90 0.73 13.85
CA ARG A 129 9.30 1.11 13.58
C ARG A 129 9.40 2.41 12.78
N PHE A 130 8.53 2.60 11.79
CA PHE A 130 8.52 3.81 10.98
C PHE A 130 8.19 5.05 11.83
N TYR A 131 7.11 5.01 12.62
CA TYR A 131 6.75 6.11 13.53
C TYR A 131 7.73 6.25 14.71
N GLN A 132 8.34 5.16 15.18
CA GLN A 132 9.43 5.20 16.15
C GLN A 132 10.60 6.07 15.66
N ARG A 133 10.90 6.04 14.34
CA ARG A 133 12.04 6.70 13.70
C ARG A 133 11.65 7.95 12.90
N GLY A 134 10.73 8.75 13.44
CA GLY A 134 10.36 10.06 12.90
C GLY A 134 9.47 10.02 11.65
N GLY A 135 8.87 8.85 11.33
CA GLY A 135 7.87 8.75 10.27
C GLY A 135 6.62 9.55 10.60
N THR A 136 6.05 10.23 9.60
CA THR A 136 4.91 11.17 9.80
C THR A 136 3.67 10.82 8.98
N LEU A 137 3.85 10.08 7.88
CA LEU A 137 2.75 9.55 7.06
C LEU A 137 3.12 8.16 6.59
N GLN A 138 2.21 7.21 6.77
CA GLN A 138 2.32 5.86 6.22
C GLN A 138 0.99 5.48 5.55
N ASN A 139 1.07 4.89 4.36
CA ASN A 139 -0.07 4.38 3.62
C ASN A 139 0.08 2.88 3.38
N TYR A 140 -1.00 2.10 3.55
CA TYR A 140 -0.99 0.67 3.23
C TYR A 140 -1.25 0.48 1.74
N TYR A 141 -0.32 -0.16 1.06
CA TYR A 141 -0.50 -0.64 -0.30
C TYR A 141 -0.59 -2.17 -0.23
N MET A 142 -1.75 -2.80 -0.14
CA MET A 142 -3.09 -2.22 -0.22
C MET A 142 -3.80 -2.25 1.14
N TYR A 143 -4.65 -1.26 1.39
CA TYR A 143 -5.62 -1.36 2.49
C TYR A 143 -6.83 -2.23 2.08
N HIS A 144 -7.29 -2.06 0.83
CA HIS A 144 -8.18 -2.95 0.10
C HIS A 144 -7.64 -3.06 -1.32
N GLY A 145 -7.37 -4.28 -1.78
CA GLY A 145 -6.82 -4.51 -3.12
C GLY A 145 -7.88 -4.69 -4.20
N GLY A 146 -8.88 -5.56 -3.94
CA GLY A 146 -10.02 -5.77 -4.82
C GLY A 146 -9.73 -6.69 -6.01
N THR A 147 -10.33 -6.39 -7.16
CA THR A 147 -10.34 -7.26 -8.34
C THR A 147 -10.03 -6.47 -9.62
N ASN A 148 -9.15 -7.02 -10.45
CA ASN A 148 -8.90 -6.55 -11.81
C ASN A 148 -10.04 -7.03 -12.73
N PHE A 149 -11.11 -6.23 -12.84
CA PHE A 149 -12.26 -6.56 -13.69
C PHE A 149 -12.00 -6.35 -15.19
N GLY A 150 -12.69 -7.13 -16.01
CA GLY A 150 -12.59 -7.04 -17.46
C GLY A 150 -11.23 -7.50 -17.96
N ARG A 151 -10.70 -6.81 -18.99
CA ARG A 151 -9.44 -7.19 -19.67
C ARG A 151 -8.39 -6.07 -19.76
N SER A 152 -8.77 -4.84 -19.40
CA SER A 152 -7.91 -3.66 -19.47
C SER A 152 -7.50 -3.17 -18.08
N SER A 153 -7.54 -4.06 -17.09
CA SER A 153 -7.07 -3.83 -15.72
C SER A 153 -6.05 -4.90 -15.35
N GLY A 154 -5.27 -4.64 -14.30
CA GLY A 154 -4.11 -5.45 -13.95
C GLY A 154 -2.89 -5.12 -14.80
N GLY A 155 -1.94 -6.06 -14.84
CA GLY A 155 -0.69 -5.94 -15.58
C GLY A 155 -0.26 -7.29 -16.13
N PRO A 156 0.92 -7.37 -16.77
CA PRO A 156 1.43 -8.61 -17.33
C PRO A 156 1.39 -9.75 -16.31
N PHE A 157 0.63 -10.80 -16.64
CA PHE A 157 0.44 -12.00 -15.81
C PHE A 157 -0.14 -11.78 -14.40
N ILE A 158 -0.61 -10.57 -14.06
CA ILE A 158 -1.32 -10.34 -12.80
C ILE A 158 -2.68 -11.03 -12.89
N SER A 159 -3.04 -11.76 -11.84
CA SER A 159 -4.30 -12.48 -11.78
C SER A 159 -5.48 -11.51 -11.69
N THR A 160 -6.69 -12.01 -11.95
CA THR A 160 -7.93 -11.27 -11.71
C THR A 160 -8.05 -10.80 -10.26
N SER A 161 -7.61 -11.63 -9.30
CA SER A 161 -7.57 -11.22 -7.89
C SER A 161 -6.43 -10.22 -7.65
N TYR A 162 -6.76 -9.12 -6.98
CA TYR A 162 -5.79 -8.16 -6.47
C TYR A 162 -5.84 -8.07 -4.94
N ASP A 163 -6.23 -9.16 -4.25
CA ASP A 163 -6.42 -9.21 -2.79
C ASP A 163 -5.25 -8.62 -1.97
N TYR A 164 -4.02 -8.88 -2.41
CA TYR A 164 -2.78 -8.35 -1.82
C TYR A 164 -2.50 -8.78 -0.37
N ASP A 165 -3.24 -9.76 0.17
CA ASP A 165 -3.28 -10.05 1.61
C ASP A 165 -3.61 -8.79 2.43
N ALA A 166 -4.45 -7.93 1.87
CA ALA A 166 -4.80 -6.63 2.43
C ALA A 166 -5.66 -6.76 3.71
N PRO A 167 -5.67 -5.75 4.59
CA PRO A 167 -6.55 -5.70 5.76
C PRO A 167 -8.04 -5.85 5.43
N ILE A 168 -8.47 -5.42 4.25
CA ILE A 168 -9.78 -5.71 3.68
C ILE A 168 -9.55 -6.62 2.47
N ASP A 169 -10.11 -7.82 2.49
CA ASP A 169 -9.91 -8.81 1.43
C ASP A 169 -10.54 -8.39 0.09
N GLU A 170 -10.30 -9.17 -0.96
CA GLU A 170 -10.84 -8.95 -2.30
C GLU A 170 -12.35 -8.69 -2.32
N TYR A 171 -13.11 -9.35 -1.44
CA TYR A 171 -14.57 -9.30 -1.40
C TYR A 171 -15.10 -8.20 -0.47
N GLY A 172 -14.22 -7.39 0.12
CA GLY A 172 -14.60 -6.32 1.03
C GLY A 172 -14.80 -6.78 2.48
N LEU A 173 -14.42 -8.02 2.82
CA LEU A 173 -14.52 -8.53 4.19
C LEU A 173 -13.30 -8.12 5.02
N VAL A 174 -13.52 -7.91 6.31
CA VAL A 174 -12.46 -7.58 7.26
C VAL A 174 -11.57 -8.79 7.50
N ARG A 175 -10.29 -8.70 7.09
CA ARG A 175 -9.30 -9.78 7.28
C ARG A 175 -8.77 -9.74 8.70
N GLN A 176 -9.20 -10.68 9.53
CA GLN A 176 -8.69 -10.84 10.88
C GLN A 176 -7.60 -11.92 10.98
N PRO A 177 -6.56 -11.74 11.82
CA PRO A 177 -6.42 -10.67 12.80
C PRO A 177 -5.78 -9.38 12.25
N LYS A 178 -5.35 -9.36 10.98
CA LYS A 178 -4.59 -8.27 10.38
C LYS A 178 -5.22 -6.90 10.59
N TRP A 179 -6.47 -6.73 10.17
CA TRP A 179 -7.18 -5.47 10.31
C TRP A 179 -7.34 -5.04 11.77
N GLY A 180 -7.75 -5.96 12.65
CA GLY A 180 -7.99 -5.66 14.07
C GLY A 180 -6.71 -5.26 14.80
N HIS A 181 -5.60 -5.95 14.52
CA HIS A 181 -4.31 -5.63 15.11
C HIS A 181 -3.77 -4.29 14.61
N LEU A 182 -3.86 -4.01 13.30
CA LEU A 182 -3.46 -2.71 12.75
C LEU A 182 -4.33 -1.56 13.27
N ARG A 183 -5.64 -1.76 13.44
CA ARG A 183 -6.52 -0.80 14.11
C ARG A 183 -5.99 -0.44 15.50
N ASP A 184 -5.57 -1.44 16.28
CA ASP A 184 -5.08 -1.20 17.64
C ASP A 184 -3.68 -0.55 17.64
N VAL A 185 -2.82 -0.87 16.67
CA VAL A 185 -1.56 -0.14 16.42
C VAL A 185 -1.82 1.35 16.16
N HIS A 186 -2.78 1.69 15.30
CA HIS A 186 -3.14 3.09 15.04
C HIS A 186 -3.70 3.79 16.27
N LYS A 187 -4.53 3.11 17.08
CA LYS A 187 -5.00 3.68 18.36
C LYS A 187 -3.83 4.01 19.28
N ALA A 188 -2.83 3.12 19.38
CA ALA A 188 -1.63 3.36 20.17
C ALA A 188 -0.81 4.55 19.63
N ILE A 189 -0.62 4.64 18.31
CA ILE A 189 0.05 5.79 17.66
C ILE A 189 -0.71 7.09 17.92
N LYS A 190 -2.06 7.07 17.86
CA LYS A 190 -2.89 8.24 18.16
C LYS A 190 -2.79 8.70 19.61
N MET A 191 -2.59 7.80 20.56
CA MET A 191 -2.26 8.19 21.95
C MET A 191 -0.89 8.88 22.04
N CYS A 192 0.05 8.52 21.17
CA CYS A 192 1.38 9.16 21.10
C CYS A 192 1.38 10.48 20.30
N GLU A 193 0.36 10.75 19.48
CA GLU A 193 0.32 11.85 18.51
C GLU A 193 0.72 13.23 19.10
N PRO A 194 0.23 13.66 20.28
CA PRO A 194 0.64 14.95 20.85
C PRO A 194 2.15 15.07 21.06
N ALA A 195 2.83 13.98 21.46
CA ALA A 195 4.28 13.97 21.61
C ALA A 195 4.99 13.87 20.26
N LEU A 196 4.47 13.06 19.33
CA LEU A 196 5.03 12.86 17.99
C LEU A 196 5.09 14.15 17.17
N ILE A 197 4.07 15.02 17.28
CA ILE A 197 4.02 16.28 16.52
C ILE A 197 4.77 17.43 17.21
N ALA A 198 5.11 17.28 18.50
CA ALA A 198 5.72 18.34 19.29
C ALA A 198 7.26 18.34 19.24
N THR A 199 7.87 17.22 18.84
CA THR A 199 9.33 17.06 18.83
C THR A 199 9.76 15.90 17.95
N ASP A 200 11.03 15.89 17.56
CA ASP A 200 11.68 14.72 16.96
C ASP A 200 12.04 13.66 18.01
N PRO A 201 12.19 12.37 17.62
CA PRO A 201 12.58 11.32 18.54
C PRO A 201 14.06 11.40 18.91
N SER A 202 14.37 11.18 20.19
CA SER A 202 15.74 10.91 20.65
C SER A 202 16.01 9.40 20.73
N TYR A 203 17.08 8.94 20.09
CA TYR A 203 17.55 7.55 20.16
C TYR A 203 18.17 7.22 21.52
N MET A 204 17.95 6.00 22.00
CA MET A 204 18.62 5.42 23.15
C MET A 204 18.86 3.92 22.92
N SER A 205 20.09 3.44 23.18
CA SER A 205 20.38 2.01 23.16
C SER A 205 19.82 1.34 24.42
N LEU A 206 19.16 0.18 24.25
CA LEU A 206 18.68 -0.66 25.34
C LEU A 206 19.49 -1.97 25.47
N GLY A 207 20.58 -2.10 24.71
CA GLY A 207 21.39 -3.30 24.59
C GLY A 207 21.53 -3.76 23.13
N GLN A 208 22.17 -4.91 22.93
CA GLN A 208 22.36 -5.47 21.60
C GLN A 208 21.02 -5.80 20.94
N ASN A 209 20.78 -5.27 19.74
CA ASN A 209 19.53 -5.43 18.99
C ASN A 209 18.29 -4.96 19.75
N ALA A 210 18.44 -4.00 20.67
CA ALA A 210 17.32 -3.37 21.36
C ALA A 210 17.52 -1.86 21.44
N GLU A 211 16.48 -1.09 21.11
CA GLU A 211 16.55 0.37 21.10
C GLU A 211 15.25 1.00 21.55
N ALA A 212 15.36 2.20 22.15
CA ALA A 212 14.26 3.09 22.44
C ALA A 212 14.34 4.32 21.54
N HIS A 213 13.20 4.81 21.09
CA HIS A 213 13.07 6.21 20.66
C HIS A 213 12.05 6.90 21.52
N VAL A 214 12.40 8.09 21.99
CA VAL A 214 11.59 8.85 22.95
C VAL A 214 11.26 10.22 22.35
N TYR A 215 9.98 10.52 22.27
CA TYR A 215 9.43 11.82 21.93
C TYR A 215 9.09 12.53 23.23
N LYS A 216 9.86 13.55 23.61
CA LYS A 216 9.66 14.28 24.87
C LYS A 216 9.68 15.79 24.67
N ALA A 217 8.55 16.44 24.96
CA ALA A 217 8.38 17.88 24.90
C ALA A 217 7.58 18.37 26.12
N GLY A 218 8.25 19.06 27.05
CA GLY A 218 7.64 19.48 28.32
C GLY A 218 7.12 18.28 29.11
N SER A 219 5.81 18.23 29.35
CA SER A 219 5.13 17.12 30.04
C SER A 219 4.71 15.96 29.12
N LEU A 220 4.75 16.14 27.79
CA LEU A 220 4.42 15.10 26.83
C LEU A 220 5.59 14.12 26.70
N CYS A 221 5.31 12.82 26.75
CA CYS A 221 6.31 11.78 26.60
C CYS A 221 5.71 10.53 25.95
N ALA A 222 6.16 10.17 24.76
CA ALA A 222 5.89 8.87 24.15
C ALA A 222 7.20 8.12 23.89
N ALA A 223 7.21 6.81 24.08
CA ALA A 223 8.36 5.96 23.81
C ALA A 223 7.98 4.73 22.99
N PHE A 224 8.89 4.31 22.13
CA PHE A 224 8.81 3.09 21.34
C PHE A 224 10.04 2.26 21.67
N LEU A 225 9.85 1.05 22.20
CA LEU A 225 10.94 0.13 22.56
C LEU A 225 10.94 -1.03 21.56
N ALA A 226 11.95 -1.09 20.71
CA ALA A 226 12.11 -2.14 19.71
C ALA A 226 13.08 -3.21 20.16
N ASN A 227 12.71 -4.47 19.92
CA ASN A 227 13.62 -5.60 19.81
C ASN A 227 13.74 -5.97 18.33
N ILE A 228 14.90 -5.70 17.74
CA ILE A 228 15.19 -6.00 16.32
C ILE A 228 15.88 -7.36 16.14
N ASP A 229 16.00 -8.13 17.21
CA ASP A 229 16.42 -9.53 17.17
C ASP A 229 15.25 -10.40 16.70
N ASN A 230 15.45 -11.16 15.64
CA ASN A 230 14.39 -12.00 15.05
C ASN A 230 14.35 -13.42 15.63
N GLN A 231 15.21 -13.74 16.60
CA GLN A 231 15.29 -15.09 17.17
C GLN A 231 14.96 -15.14 18.66
N SER A 232 15.23 -14.06 19.40
CA SER A 232 15.15 -14.10 20.86
C SER A 232 14.40 -12.92 21.47
N ASP A 233 13.51 -13.26 22.40
CA ASP A 233 12.87 -12.31 23.31
C ASP A 233 13.92 -11.65 24.22
N LYS A 234 13.70 -10.38 24.57
CA LYS A 234 14.59 -9.62 25.44
C LYS A 234 13.85 -9.01 26.62
N THR A 235 14.52 -8.92 27.75
CA THR A 235 14.09 -8.04 28.84
C THR A 235 15.04 -6.84 28.89
N VAL A 236 14.49 -5.65 28.73
CA VAL A 236 15.24 -4.39 28.69
C VAL A 236 14.85 -3.50 29.86
N THR A 237 15.77 -2.65 30.32
CA THR A 237 15.48 -1.64 31.34
C THR A 237 15.31 -0.28 30.68
N PHE A 238 14.15 0.35 30.85
CA PHE A 238 13.86 1.70 30.37
C PHE A 238 13.23 2.51 31.51
N ASN A 239 13.73 3.72 31.77
CA ASN A 239 13.30 4.57 32.90
C ASN A 239 13.23 3.83 34.26
N GLY A 240 14.19 2.93 34.52
CA GLY A 240 14.27 2.15 35.75
C GLY A 240 13.28 0.99 35.88
N LYS A 241 12.46 0.71 34.86
CA LYS A 241 11.51 -0.41 34.81
C LYS A 241 11.94 -1.44 33.77
N ALA A 242 11.71 -2.72 34.07
CA ALA A 242 11.95 -3.82 33.14
C ALA A 242 10.76 -4.01 32.19
N TYR A 243 11.04 -4.19 30.90
CA TYR A 243 10.07 -4.47 29.85
C TYR A 243 10.46 -5.72 29.08
N LYS A 244 9.52 -6.63 28.87
CA LYS A 244 9.70 -7.80 28.01
C LYS A 244 9.32 -7.43 26.58
N LEU A 245 10.23 -7.65 25.65
CA LEU A 245 10.06 -7.40 24.22
C LEU A 245 10.19 -8.75 23.49
N PRO A 246 9.10 -9.29 22.92
CA PRO A 246 9.19 -10.43 22.02
C PRO A 246 10.19 -10.21 20.87
N ALA A 247 10.71 -11.27 20.29
CA ALA A 247 11.50 -11.19 19.06
C ALA A 247 10.76 -10.40 17.97
N TRP A 248 11.48 -9.57 17.22
CA TRP A 248 10.96 -8.76 16.11
C TRP A 248 9.71 -7.94 16.47
N SER A 249 9.78 -7.17 17.56
CA SER A 249 8.62 -6.44 18.07
C SER A 249 8.94 -5.01 18.52
N VAL A 250 7.91 -4.16 18.52
CA VAL A 250 7.93 -2.83 19.12
C VAL A 250 6.84 -2.73 20.18
N SER A 251 7.21 -2.31 21.38
CA SER A 251 6.27 -1.90 22.43
C SER A 251 6.05 -0.38 22.38
N ILE A 252 4.79 0.06 22.41
CA ILE A 252 4.39 1.47 22.34
C ILE A 252 3.93 1.95 23.72
N LEU A 253 4.52 3.05 24.20
CA LEU A 253 4.27 3.63 25.51
C LEU A 253 3.89 5.12 25.36
N PRO A 254 2.60 5.47 25.31
CA PRO A 254 2.14 6.85 25.11
C PRO A 254 2.47 7.83 26.24
N ASP A 255 2.92 7.31 27.38
CA ASP A 255 3.30 8.07 28.59
C ASP A 255 4.76 7.76 29.04
N CYS A 256 5.53 7.07 28.19
CA CYS A 256 6.87 6.54 28.49
C CYS A 256 6.95 5.57 29.68
N LYS A 257 5.81 5.00 30.13
CA LYS A 257 5.73 4.15 31.33
C LYS A 257 4.95 2.86 31.11
N ASN A 258 3.78 2.93 30.49
CA ASN A 258 2.86 1.82 30.32
C ASN A 258 2.81 1.37 28.87
N VAL A 259 3.03 0.08 28.64
CA VAL A 259 2.88 -0.52 27.30
C VAL A 259 1.39 -0.68 27.03
N VAL A 260 0.89 -0.01 26.00
CA VAL A 260 -0.52 -0.15 25.55
C VAL A 260 -0.66 -1.15 24.41
N LEU A 261 0.43 -1.41 23.68
CA LEU A 261 0.49 -2.36 22.58
C LEU A 261 1.92 -2.86 22.37
N ASN A 262 2.06 -4.14 22.04
CA ASN A 262 3.27 -4.70 21.44
C ASN A 262 2.91 -5.33 20.08
N THR A 263 3.73 -5.09 19.06
CA THR A 263 3.40 -5.49 17.67
C THR A 263 3.35 -7.00 17.45
N ALA A 264 3.99 -7.80 18.30
CA ALA A 264 3.96 -9.27 18.23
C ALA A 264 2.89 -9.90 19.15
N GLN A 265 2.15 -9.11 19.92
CA GLN A 265 1.10 -9.59 20.83
C GLN A 265 -0.28 -9.28 20.26
N ILE A 266 -0.81 -10.20 19.46
CA ILE A 266 -2.11 -10.05 18.81
C ILE A 266 -3.24 -10.35 19.79
N ASN A 267 -4.10 -9.36 20.04
CA ASN A 267 -5.30 -9.50 20.87
C ASN A 267 -6.60 -9.65 20.06
N SER A 268 -6.53 -9.52 18.74
CA SER A 268 -7.68 -9.70 17.84
C SER A 268 -7.92 -11.18 17.54
N GLN A 269 -9.19 -11.59 17.53
CA GLN A 269 -9.55 -12.97 17.19
C GLN A 269 -9.22 -13.26 15.73
N VAL A 270 -8.74 -14.48 15.45
CA VAL A 270 -8.54 -14.95 14.07
C VAL A 270 -9.90 -15.33 13.49
N ALA A 271 -10.20 -14.87 12.28
CA ALA A 271 -11.36 -15.31 11.52
C ALA A 271 -10.88 -16.09 10.29
N SER A 272 -11.53 -17.21 9.98
CA SER A 272 -11.31 -17.95 8.74
C SER A 272 -12.45 -17.68 7.76
N THR A 273 -12.09 -17.27 6.55
CA THR A 273 -13.05 -17.13 5.46
C THR A 273 -13.23 -18.47 4.76
N GLN A 274 -14.47 -18.82 4.41
CA GLN A 274 -14.79 -20.04 3.66
C GLN A 274 -15.66 -19.68 2.46
N MET A 275 -15.26 -20.14 1.28
CA MET A 275 -16.12 -20.16 0.11
C MET A 275 -16.99 -21.41 0.17
N ARG A 276 -18.31 -21.24 0.32
CA ARG A 276 -19.28 -22.33 0.35
C ARG A 276 -20.08 -22.34 -0.94
N ASN A 277 -20.24 -23.51 -1.53
CA ASN A 277 -21.18 -23.69 -2.63
C ASN A 277 -22.60 -23.54 -2.06
N LEU A 278 -23.34 -22.53 -2.53
CA LEU A 278 -24.76 -22.39 -2.22
C LEU A 278 -25.51 -23.36 -3.15
N GLY A 279 -25.81 -24.56 -2.64
CA GLY A 279 -26.72 -25.47 -3.33
C GLY A 279 -28.12 -24.87 -3.49
N PHE A 280 -28.90 -25.42 -4.41
CA PHE A 280 -30.26 -25.00 -4.80
C PHE A 280 -31.30 -24.90 -3.67
N SER A 281 -31.00 -25.42 -2.48
CA SER A 281 -31.83 -25.22 -1.30
C SER A 281 -30.94 -24.94 -0.10
N THR A 282 -31.00 -23.73 0.42
CA THR A 282 -30.62 -23.51 1.82
C THR A 282 -31.90 -23.56 2.64
N GLN A 283 -31.93 -24.41 3.67
CA GLN A 283 -32.85 -24.19 4.78
C GLN A 283 -32.31 -22.99 5.57
N ALA A 284 -33.10 -21.92 5.64
CA ALA A 284 -32.88 -20.85 6.59
C ALA A 284 -32.91 -21.41 8.02
N SER A 285 -32.36 -20.65 8.97
CA SER A 285 -32.31 -21.02 10.39
C SER A 285 -33.69 -21.19 11.05
N ASP A 286 -34.76 -20.78 10.37
CA ASP A 286 -36.17 -20.98 10.75
C ASP A 286 -36.83 -22.20 10.06
N GLY A 287 -36.07 -22.96 9.27
CA GLY A 287 -36.54 -24.13 8.52
C GLY A 287 -37.18 -23.82 7.17
N SER A 288 -37.28 -22.55 6.77
CA SER A 288 -37.79 -22.18 5.44
C SER A 288 -36.77 -22.46 4.34
N SER A 289 -37.21 -23.00 3.21
CA SER A 289 -36.36 -23.17 2.03
C SER A 289 -36.30 -21.86 1.25
N VAL A 290 -35.10 -21.28 1.14
CA VAL A 290 -34.86 -20.18 0.19
C VAL A 290 -34.38 -20.82 -1.11
N GLU A 291 -35.20 -20.77 -2.15
CA GLU A 291 -34.74 -21.03 -3.52
C GLU A 291 -33.72 -19.95 -3.87
N ALA A 292 -32.49 -20.38 -4.17
CA ALA A 292 -31.46 -19.45 -4.62
C ALA A 292 -31.86 -18.87 -5.99
N GLU A 293 -31.85 -17.54 -6.14
CA GLU A 293 -32.05 -16.84 -7.43
C GLU A 293 -31.05 -17.30 -8.52
N LEU A 294 -29.98 -18.00 -8.14
CA LEU A 294 -28.98 -18.63 -9.00
C LEU A 294 -29.37 -20.06 -9.43
N ALA A 295 -30.67 -20.36 -9.55
CA ALA A 295 -31.13 -21.58 -10.18
C ALA A 295 -30.42 -21.74 -11.54
N SER A 296 -29.67 -22.84 -11.70
CA SER A 296 -28.82 -23.11 -12.85
C SER A 296 -29.50 -22.74 -14.16
N SER A 297 -28.95 -21.73 -14.82
CA SER A 297 -29.15 -21.56 -16.25
C SER A 297 -28.74 -22.85 -16.95
N THR A 298 -29.60 -23.38 -17.83
CA THR A 298 -29.23 -24.46 -18.75
C THR A 298 -28.11 -23.96 -19.65
N TRP A 299 -26.92 -24.56 -19.55
CA TRP A 299 -25.78 -24.19 -20.38
C TRP A 299 -26.04 -24.43 -21.86
N SER A 300 -25.71 -23.46 -22.70
CA SER A 300 -25.54 -23.63 -24.15
C SER A 300 -24.08 -23.37 -24.53
N TYR A 301 -23.61 -23.96 -25.62
CA TYR A 301 -22.25 -23.77 -26.11
C TYR A 301 -22.24 -23.36 -27.59
N ALA A 302 -21.20 -22.64 -27.99
CA ALA A 302 -20.84 -22.38 -29.38
C ALA A 302 -19.37 -22.74 -29.56
N VAL A 303 -19.05 -23.36 -30.70
CA VAL A 303 -17.66 -23.68 -31.04
C VAL A 303 -17.10 -22.50 -31.82
N GLU A 304 -16.06 -21.85 -31.28
CA GLU A 304 -15.32 -20.81 -32.00
C GLU A 304 -14.51 -21.48 -33.13
N PRO A 305 -14.81 -21.22 -34.41
CA PRO A 305 -14.12 -21.88 -35.51
C PRO A 305 -12.67 -21.37 -35.66
N VAL A 306 -11.75 -22.29 -35.93
CA VAL A 306 -10.32 -21.96 -36.14
C VAL A 306 -10.13 -21.37 -37.53
N GLY A 307 -9.35 -20.29 -37.63
CA GLY A 307 -8.92 -19.75 -38.91
C GLY A 307 -9.98 -18.93 -39.66
N ILE A 308 -11.00 -18.40 -38.98
CA ILE A 308 -11.92 -17.44 -39.60
C ILE A 308 -11.15 -16.18 -39.97
N THR A 309 -10.89 -16.00 -41.26
CA THR A 309 -10.59 -14.69 -41.81
C THR A 309 -11.92 -13.99 -42.05
N LYS A 310 -12.15 -12.89 -41.33
CA LYS A 310 -13.22 -11.97 -41.70
C LYS A 310 -12.86 -11.29 -43.02
N GLU A 311 -13.84 -10.79 -43.76
CA GLU A 311 -13.61 -10.04 -45.02
C GLU A 311 -12.64 -8.86 -44.83
N ASN A 312 -12.49 -8.34 -43.60
CA ASN A 312 -11.56 -7.28 -43.23
C ASN A 312 -10.22 -7.77 -42.64
N ALA A 313 -9.82 -9.03 -42.88
CA ALA A 313 -8.50 -9.52 -42.51
C ALA A 313 -7.39 -8.69 -43.19
N MET A 314 -6.42 -8.23 -42.41
CA MET A 314 -5.27 -7.47 -42.93
C MET A 314 -4.19 -8.43 -43.41
N THR A 315 -3.66 -8.21 -44.61
CA THR A 315 -2.50 -8.95 -45.14
C THR A 315 -1.29 -8.02 -45.23
N LYS A 316 -0.17 -8.41 -44.60
CA LYS A 316 1.11 -7.70 -44.70
C LYS A 316 2.26 -8.69 -44.90
N PRO A 317 3.30 -8.34 -45.69
CA PRO A 317 4.54 -9.11 -45.73
C PRO A 317 5.25 -9.07 -44.37
N GLY A 318 5.49 -10.23 -43.76
CA GLY A 318 6.23 -10.38 -42.51
C GLY A 318 5.37 -10.46 -41.24
N LEU A 319 6.03 -10.69 -40.11
CA LEU A 319 5.38 -10.76 -38.79
C LEU A 319 5.14 -9.36 -38.24
N MET A 320 3.95 -9.16 -37.68
CA MET A 320 3.53 -7.92 -37.02
C MET A 320 3.66 -8.07 -35.51
N GLU A 321 3.96 -6.99 -34.78
CA GLU A 321 3.92 -6.99 -33.30
C GLU A 321 2.46 -6.89 -32.82
N GLN A 322 2.12 -7.64 -31.77
CA GLN A 322 0.73 -7.85 -31.35
C GLN A 322 0.06 -6.57 -30.85
N ILE A 323 0.69 -5.83 -29.94
CA ILE A 323 0.11 -4.61 -29.34
C ILE A 323 -0.11 -3.54 -30.41
N ASN A 324 0.85 -3.34 -31.30
CA ASN A 324 0.74 -2.41 -32.42
C ASN A 324 -0.42 -2.79 -33.37
N THR A 325 -0.69 -4.09 -33.52
CA THR A 325 -1.73 -4.59 -34.43
C THR A 325 -3.12 -4.54 -33.80
N THR A 326 -3.25 -4.97 -32.55
CA THR A 326 -4.54 -4.99 -31.85
C THR A 326 -4.89 -3.66 -31.20
N ALA A 327 -3.90 -2.78 -31.00
CA ALA A 327 -4.01 -1.58 -30.17
C ALA A 327 -4.61 -1.89 -28.78
N ASP A 328 -4.31 -3.07 -28.23
CA ASP A 328 -4.90 -3.61 -27.01
C ASP A 328 -6.46 -3.65 -27.03
N ALA A 329 -7.08 -3.76 -28.21
CA ALA A 329 -8.53 -3.93 -28.32
C ALA A 329 -8.99 -5.35 -27.98
N SER A 330 -8.08 -6.34 -28.07
CA SER A 330 -8.32 -7.75 -27.74
C SER A 330 -7.02 -8.42 -27.30
N ASP A 331 -7.16 -9.44 -26.45
CA ASP A 331 -6.05 -10.29 -25.99
C ASP A 331 -5.55 -11.23 -27.10
N PHE A 332 -6.37 -11.42 -28.16
CA PHE A 332 -6.13 -12.41 -29.20
C PHE A 332 -5.76 -11.75 -30.53
N LEU A 333 -4.70 -12.26 -31.17
CA LEU A 333 -4.32 -11.95 -32.54
C LEU A 333 -3.99 -13.25 -33.28
N TRP A 334 -4.71 -13.51 -34.37
CA TRP A 334 -4.44 -14.65 -35.23
C TRP A 334 -3.32 -14.32 -36.22
N TYR A 335 -2.29 -15.16 -36.26
CA TYR A 335 -1.26 -15.14 -37.29
C TYR A 335 -1.50 -16.32 -38.25
N SER A 336 -1.83 -16.00 -39.50
CA SER A 336 -2.05 -16.97 -40.58
C SER A 336 -1.14 -16.64 -41.76
N THR A 337 -0.58 -17.66 -42.41
CA THR A 337 0.31 -17.52 -43.59
C THR A 337 -0.18 -18.32 -44.78
#